data_AF-M0L636-F1
#
_entry.id   AF-M0L636-F1
#
_cell.length_a   1.000
_cell.length_b   1.000
_cell.length_c   1.000
_cell.angle_alpha   90.00
_cell.angle_beta   90.00
_cell.angle_gamma   90.00
#
_symmetry.space_group_name_H-M   'P 1'
#
loop_
_entity.id
_entity.type
_entity.pdbx_description
1 polymer ?
#
loop_
_entity_poly.entity_id
_entity_poly.type
_entity_poly.pdbx_seq_one_letter_code
_entity_poly.pdbx_strand_id
1 'polypeptide(L)'
;METISHAIDVADELDDSHLYILHVNVLHKGDDIDRTEFRRTVEERIETPPYASCHVRDAYLLEKAILEEAAEQDADYVVIGQSMRARWRQLLTDHLGVGVDLEGFLDQQLNAELVVN
;
A
#
# COMPACT_ATOMS: atom_id res chain seq x y z
N MET A 1 8.47 8.44 2.51
CA MET A 1 9.65 7.62 2.20
C MET A 1 9.92 6.60 3.29
N GLU A 2 9.80 6.94 4.57
CA GLU A 2 9.97 6.00 5.69
C GLU A 2 9.20 4.68 5.53
N THR A 3 7.93 4.74 5.11
CA THR A 3 7.12 3.53 4.86
C THR A 3 7.71 2.62 3.78
N ILE A 4 8.30 3.17 2.71
CA ILE A 4 8.91 2.38 1.64
C ILE A 4 10.22 1.73 2.14
N SER A 5 11.04 2.49 2.87
CA SER A 5 12.26 1.93 3.47
C SER A 5 11.94 0.77 4.41
N HIS A 6 10.93 0.92 5.27
CA HIS A 6 10.51 -0.17 6.13
C HIS A 6 9.91 -1.36 5.37
N ALA A 7 9.18 -1.10 4.27
CA ALA A 7 8.69 -2.19 3.43
C ALA A 7 9.83 -2.97 2.76
N ILE A 8 10.94 -2.32 2.43
CA ILE A 8 12.15 -2.98 1.94
C ILE A 8 12.78 -3.82 3.05
N ASP A 9 12.92 -3.27 4.26
CA ASP A 9 13.46 -4.02 5.41
C ASP A 9 12.63 -5.29 5.67
N VAL A 10 11.31 -5.17 5.66
CA VAL A 10 10.39 -6.31 5.83
C VAL A 10 10.53 -7.32 4.69
N ALA A 11 10.63 -6.85 3.44
CA ALA A 11 10.79 -7.72 2.28
C ALA A 11 12.14 -8.46 2.28
N ASP A 12 13.22 -7.83 2.75
CA ASP A 12 14.54 -8.44 2.89
C ASP A 12 14.58 -9.52 3.98
N GLU A 13 13.71 -9.45 4.99
CA GLU A 13 13.55 -10.49 6.02
C GLU A 13 12.77 -11.72 5.50
N LEU A 14 12.04 -11.58 4.39
CA LEU A 14 11.23 -12.63 3.78
C LEU A 14 11.99 -13.28 2.61
N ASP A 15 12.14 -14.60 2.64
CA ASP A 15 12.69 -15.35 1.51
C ASP A 15 11.73 -15.29 0.30
N ASP A 16 12.28 -15.05 -0.90
CA ASP A 16 11.55 -15.03 -2.19
C ASP A 16 10.34 -14.07 -2.26
N SER A 17 10.44 -12.89 -1.64
CA SER A 17 9.39 -11.88 -1.71
C SER A 17 9.52 -10.94 -2.93
N HIS A 18 8.39 -10.40 -3.39
CA HIS A 18 8.35 -9.34 -4.40
C HIS A 18 7.62 -8.12 -3.85
N LEU A 19 8.26 -6.95 -3.93
CA LEU A 19 7.76 -5.71 -3.33
C LEU A 19 6.98 -4.87 -4.35
N TYR A 20 5.70 -4.67 -4.12
CA TYR A 20 4.86 -3.78 -4.93
C TYR A 20 4.74 -2.41 -4.26
N ILE A 21 5.36 -1.39 -4.87
CA ILE A 21 5.28 -0.01 -4.40
C ILE A 21 4.15 0.70 -5.15
N LEU A 22 3.04 0.96 -4.46
CA LEU A 22 1.86 1.59 -5.03
C LEU A 22 1.84 3.11 -4.77
N HIS A 23 1.72 3.89 -5.84
CA HIS A 23 1.24 5.27 -5.80
C HIS A 23 -0.20 5.34 -6.30
N VAL A 24 -1.02 6.15 -5.64
CA VAL A 24 -2.40 6.37 -6.08
C VAL A 24 -2.63 7.85 -6.32
N ASN A 25 -2.90 8.17 -7.58
CA ASN A 25 -3.38 9.46 -8.04
C ASN A 25 -4.84 9.60 -7.59
N VAL A 26 -5.08 10.46 -6.61
CA VAL A 26 -6.44 10.69 -6.11
C VAL A 26 -7.08 11.76 -6.99
N LEU A 27 -8.03 11.36 -7.84
CA LEU A 27 -8.60 12.17 -8.94
C LEU A 27 -9.15 13.54 -8.54
N HIS A 28 -9.47 13.74 -7.25
CA HIS A 28 -9.99 15.01 -6.73
C HIS A 28 -8.95 15.86 -5.97
N LYS A 29 -7.69 15.42 -5.88
CA LYS A 29 -6.58 16.17 -5.27
C LYS A 29 -5.71 16.90 -6.29
N GLY A 30 -5.74 16.50 -7.57
CA GLY A 30 -5.08 17.20 -8.68
C GLY A 30 -3.54 17.12 -8.65
N ASP A 31 -2.99 16.15 -7.93
CA ASP A 31 -1.55 15.85 -7.83
C ASP A 31 -1.32 14.48 -8.46
N ASP A 32 -1.58 14.40 -9.76
CA ASP A 32 -1.50 13.17 -10.54
C ASP A 32 -0.10 13.06 -11.16
N ILE A 33 0.60 11.96 -10.91
CA ILE A 33 1.91 11.67 -11.49
C ILE A 33 1.84 10.38 -12.32
N ASP A 34 2.65 10.26 -13.36
CA ASP A 34 2.73 9.02 -14.14
C ASP A 34 3.76 8.04 -13.56
N ARG A 35 3.69 6.78 -13.99
CA ARG A 35 4.58 5.69 -13.52
C ARG A 35 6.06 6.03 -13.65
N THR A 36 6.46 6.73 -14.71
CA THR A 36 7.86 7.07 -14.96
C THR A 36 8.35 8.09 -13.95
N GLU A 37 7.55 9.14 -13.71
CA GLU A 37 7.87 10.17 -12.73
C GLU A 37 7.86 9.62 -11.30
N PHE A 38 6.88 8.78 -10.98
CA PHE A 38 6.81 8.13 -9.67
C PHE A 38 8.03 7.22 -9.43
N ARG A 39 8.33 6.31 -10.36
CA ARG A 39 9.49 5.42 -10.24
C ARG A 39 10.77 6.21 -10.05
N ARG A 40 10.99 7.25 -10.86
CA ARG A 40 12.16 8.12 -10.75
C ARG A 40 12.23 8.77 -9.37
N THR A 41 11.12 9.28 -8.85
CA THR A 41 11.03 9.90 -7.53
C THR A 41 11.42 8.94 -6.40
N VAL A 42 11.03 7.67 -6.53
CA VAL A 42 11.41 6.60 -5.58
C VAL A 42 12.90 6.29 -5.70
N GLU A 43 13.39 6.00 -6.91
CA GLU A 43 14.81 5.66 -7.19
C GLU A 43 15.78 6.79 -6.80
N GLU A 44 15.38 8.06 -6.93
CA GLU A 44 16.19 9.21 -6.53
C GLU A 44 16.34 9.34 -5.00
N ARG A 45 15.47 8.70 -4.22
CA ARG A 45 15.39 8.85 -2.76
C ARG A 45 15.71 7.58 -2.00
N ILE A 46 15.50 6.42 -2.60
CA ILE A 46 15.69 5.10 -1.99
C ILE A 46 16.30 4.20 -3.06
N GLU A 47 17.36 3.48 -2.69
CA GLU A 47 17.89 2.41 -3.52
C GLU A 47 16.87 1.26 -3.53
N THR A 48 16.14 1.13 -4.63
CA THR A 48 15.09 0.10 -4.75
C THR A 48 15.71 -1.24 -5.13
N PRO A 49 15.37 -2.34 -4.43
CA PRO A 49 15.89 -3.66 -4.75
C PRO A 49 15.36 -4.17 -6.12
N PRO A 50 16.06 -5.14 -6.75
CA PRO A 50 15.66 -5.66 -8.05
C PRO A 50 14.33 -6.42 -8.05
N TYR A 51 13.86 -6.84 -6.87
CA TYR A 51 12.56 -7.50 -6.66
C TYR A 51 11.42 -6.50 -6.38
N ALA A 52 11.66 -5.18 -6.54
CA ALA A 52 10.63 -4.17 -6.35
C ALA A 52 10.07 -3.63 -7.67
N SER A 53 8.75 -3.43 -7.73
CA SER A 53 8.05 -2.83 -8.87
C SER A 53 7.19 -1.66 -8.44
N CYS A 54 7.28 -0.54 -9.17
CA CYS A 54 6.45 0.64 -8.96
C CYS A 54 5.16 0.58 -9.80
N HIS A 55 4.02 0.72 -9.14
CA HIS A 55 2.67 0.73 -9.69
C HIS A 55 2.02 2.09 -9.44
N VAL A 56 1.28 2.59 -10.42
CA VAL A 56 0.51 3.84 -10.30
C VAL A 56 -0.93 3.56 -10.71
N ARG A 57 -1.88 3.97 -9.87
CA ARG A 57 -3.32 3.82 -10.10
C ARG A 57 -4.04 5.14 -9.92
N ASP A 58 -5.04 5.38 -10.74
CA ASP A 58 -5.97 6.49 -10.55
C ASP A 58 -7.19 6.01 -9.76
N ALA A 59 -7.56 6.71 -8.69
CA ALA A 59 -8.71 6.32 -7.89
C ALA A 59 -9.42 7.50 -7.22
N TYR A 60 -10.69 7.31 -6.89
CA TYR A 60 -11.44 8.24 -6.04
C TYR A 60 -11.11 8.09 -4.56
N LEU A 61 -10.82 6.87 -4.13
CA LEU A 61 -10.50 6.55 -2.74
C LEU A 61 -9.17 5.79 -2.72
N LEU A 62 -8.18 6.40 -2.07
CA LEU A 62 -6.84 5.82 -1.90
C LEU A 62 -6.91 4.45 -1.23
N GLU A 63 -7.71 4.34 -0.18
CA GLU A 63 -7.86 3.12 0.61
C GLU A 63 -8.44 1.96 -0.20
N LYS A 64 -9.43 2.24 -1.06
CA LYS A 64 -10.02 1.23 -1.95
C LYS A 64 -9.00 0.76 -2.99
N ALA A 65 -8.23 1.68 -3.56
CA ALA A 65 -7.22 1.35 -4.55
C ALA A 65 -6.11 0.45 -3.96
N ILE A 66 -5.72 0.66 -2.71
CA ILE A 66 -4.73 -0.21 -2.06
C ILE A 66 -5.33 -1.60 -1.82
N LEU A 67 -6.60 -1.72 -1.40
CA LEU A 67 -7.28 -3.02 -1.28
C LEU A 67 -7.39 -3.75 -2.63
N GLU A 68 -7.73 -3.01 -3.69
CA GLU A 68 -7.83 -3.57 -5.04
C GLU A 68 -6.46 -4.04 -5.54
N GLU A 69 -5.40 -3.25 -5.37
CA GLU A 69 -4.06 -3.66 -5.78
C GLU A 69 -3.55 -4.85 -4.95
N ALA A 70 -3.76 -4.86 -3.63
CA ALA A 70 -3.38 -5.99 -2.78
C ALA A 70 -4.07 -7.28 -3.21
N ALA A 71 -5.36 -7.22 -3.59
CA ALA A 71 -6.08 -8.35 -4.13
C ALA A 71 -5.61 -8.74 -5.55
N GLU A 72 -5.33 -7.76 -6.43
CA GLU A 72 -4.86 -8.00 -7.79
C GLU A 72 -3.47 -8.67 -7.83
N GLN A 73 -2.62 -8.40 -6.83
CA GLN A 73 -1.28 -8.97 -6.72
C GLN A 73 -1.20 -10.18 -5.77
N ASP A 74 -2.32 -10.65 -5.22
CA ASP A 74 -2.37 -11.71 -4.20
C ASP A 74 -1.37 -11.46 -3.05
N ALA A 75 -1.34 -10.22 -2.54
CA ALA A 75 -0.31 -9.78 -1.59
C ALA A 75 -0.50 -10.40 -0.20
N ASP A 76 0.55 -11.06 0.30
CA ASP A 76 0.56 -11.63 1.66
C ASP A 76 0.73 -10.55 2.75
N TYR A 77 1.34 -9.40 2.41
CA TYR A 77 1.59 -8.30 3.34
C TYR A 77 1.21 -6.95 2.73
N VAL A 78 0.59 -6.10 3.53
CA VAL A 78 0.28 -4.72 3.17
C VAL A 78 0.97 -3.77 4.14
N VAL A 79 1.94 -3.00 3.63
CA VAL A 79 2.69 -2.03 4.44
C VAL A 79 2.10 -0.63 4.25
N ILE A 80 1.66 0.00 5.34
CA ILE A 80 1.13 1.37 5.33
C ILE A 80 1.75 2.23 6.43
N GLY A 81 1.78 3.55 6.23
CA GLY A 81 2.18 4.49 7.28
C GLY A 81 1.11 4.68 8.36
N GLN A 82 1.50 5.07 9.58
CA GLN A 82 0.58 5.24 10.71
C GLN A 82 -0.64 6.13 10.40
N SER A 83 -0.43 7.22 9.65
CA SER A 83 -1.51 8.15 9.27
C SER A 83 -2.56 7.49 8.39
N MET A 84 -2.18 6.46 7.63
CA MET A 84 -3.07 5.71 6.74
C MET A 84 -3.93 4.70 7.52
N ARG A 85 -3.37 4.04 8.55
CA ARG A 85 -4.10 3.08 9.39
C ARG A 85 -5.37 3.69 9.97
N ALA A 86 -5.28 4.93 10.45
CA ALA A 86 -6.44 5.65 10.99
C ALA A 86 -7.54 5.89 9.95
N ARG A 87 -7.16 6.26 8.72
CA ARG A 87 -8.11 6.52 7.62
C ARG A 87 -8.84 5.24 7.19
N TRP A 88 -8.10 4.15 7.07
CA TRP A 88 -8.67 2.86 6.71
C TRP A 88 -9.64 2.32 7.76
N ARG A 89 -9.27 2.42 9.04
CA ARG A 89 -10.17 2.04 10.13
C ARG A 89 -11.47 2.83 10.07
N GLN A 90 -11.40 4.12 9.75
CA GLN A 90 -12.59 4.95 9.58
C GLN A 90 -13.43 4.51 8.38
N LEU A 91 -12.81 4.26 7.23
CA LEU A 91 -13.51 3.75 6.04
C LEU A 91 -14.23 2.43 6.33
N LEU A 92 -13.55 1.45 6.94
CA LEU A 92 -14.16 0.17 7.29
C LEU A 92 -15.31 0.36 8.26
N THR A 93 -15.17 1.27 9.23
CA THR A 93 -16.26 1.60 10.15
C THR A 93 -17.47 2.20 9.41
N ASP A 94 -17.25 3.10 8.47
CA ASP A 94 -18.30 3.77 7.71
C ASP A 94 -19.04 2.82 6.75
N HIS A 95 -18.35 1.81 6.21
CA HIS A 95 -18.90 0.87 5.21
C HIS A 95 -19.41 -0.46 5.78
N LEU A 96 -18.79 -0.98 6.84
CA LEU A 96 -19.06 -2.32 7.39
C LEU A 96 -19.67 -2.27 8.80
N GLY A 97 -19.72 -1.10 9.43
CA GLY A 97 -20.27 -0.90 10.76
C GLY A 97 -19.21 -0.85 11.87
N VAL A 98 -19.67 -0.57 13.09
CA VAL A 98 -18.80 -0.30 14.25
C VAL A 98 -17.98 -1.54 14.63
N GLY A 99 -16.66 -1.34 14.80
CA GLY A 99 -15.77 -2.33 15.40
C GLY A 99 -15.02 -3.23 14.43
N VAL A 100 -15.01 -2.92 13.13
CA VAL A 100 -14.18 -3.65 12.17
C VAL A 100 -12.71 -3.33 12.41
N ASP A 101 -11.97 -4.38 12.74
CA ASP A 101 -10.52 -4.36 12.87
C ASP A 101 -9.88 -4.49 11.48
N LEU A 102 -8.93 -3.59 11.18
CA LEU A 102 -8.28 -3.56 9.87
C LEU A 102 -7.41 -4.79 9.62
N GLU A 103 -6.65 -5.22 10.64
CA GLU A 103 -5.78 -6.40 10.56
C GLU A 103 -6.65 -7.64 10.33
N GLY A 104 -7.72 -7.79 11.13
CA GLY A 104 -8.67 -8.89 10.97
C GLY A 104 -9.43 -8.89 9.64
N PHE A 105 -9.69 -7.72 9.05
CA PHE A 105 -10.34 -7.62 7.74
C PHE A 105 -9.40 -8.10 6.61
N LEU A 106 -8.14 -7.65 6.63
CA LEU A 106 -7.15 -8.05 5.62
C LEU A 106 -6.85 -9.55 5.70
N ASP A 107 -6.70 -10.08 6.91
CA ASP A 107 -6.50 -11.52 7.15
C ASP A 107 -7.68 -12.33 6.59
N GLN A 108 -8.92 -11.97 6.94
CA GLN A 108 -10.09 -12.76 6.54
C GLN A 108 -10.48 -12.64 5.07
N GLN A 109 -10.27 -11.47 4.44
CA GLN A 109 -10.74 -11.22 3.08
C GLN A 109 -9.65 -11.42 2.03
N LEU A 110 -8.40 -11.12 2.36
CA LEU A 110 -7.27 -11.14 1.44
C LEU A 110 -6.17 -12.12 1.86
N ASN A 111 -6.29 -12.78 3.02
CA ASN A 111 -5.21 -13.59 3.60
C ASN A 111 -3.90 -12.79 3.72
N ALA A 112 -4.03 -11.51 4.07
CA ALA A 112 -2.93 -10.55 4.09
C ALA A 112 -2.71 -9.97 5.49
N GLU A 113 -1.45 -9.82 5.89
CA GLU A 113 -1.05 -9.21 7.17
C GLU A 113 -0.76 -7.70 7.00
N LEU A 114 -1.19 -6.89 7.97
CA LEU A 114 -0.92 -5.46 7.97
C LEU A 114 0.38 -5.16 8.73
N VAL A 115 1.32 -4.49 8.06
CA VAL A 115 2.51 -3.93 8.70
C VAL A 115 2.40 -2.40 8.75
N VAL A 116 2.60 -1.81 9.93
CA VAL A 116 2.45 -0.37 10.15
C VAL A 116 3.78 0.23 10.56
N ASN A 117 4.26 1.20 9.77
CA ASN A 117 5.40 2.07 10.11
C ASN A 117 4.89 3.38 10.70
#